data_AF-A0A381S6C4-F1
#
_entry.id   AF-A0A381S6C4-F1
#
_cell.length_a   1.000
_cell.length_b   1.000
_cell.length_c   1.000
_cell.angle_alpha   90.00
_cell.angle_beta   90.00
_cell.angle_gamma   90.00
#
_symmetry.space_group_name_H-M   'P 1'
#
loop_
_entity.id
_entity.type
_entity.pdbx_description
1 polymer ?
#
loop_
_entity_poly.entity_id
_entity_poly.type
_entity_poly.pdbx_seq_one_letter_code
_entity_poly.pdbx_strand_id
1 'polypeptide(L)'
;VSELAEILSGDGIVGIVDIGGVPANNMLDMRSSLREQMTMTMAKKTLIKLAWEQAGRSEEELEQLFEGAIQPCIVHSDSLNAFELFAELERTRQGRAAKEGELAPIDIVVESGPTEFGPGPIVGEFNAVGIPAKIDRGKVAIQRTVTVVNEGEVITGDLGIMLSKLRITPIEIGLILTGAIEGGFLFPASSLRLDTDGFRNDVLTAASGAFNLACNTRWFSTATTPTLLSKASSEAMAVAIEAGVVNEDTSSIFIARANAHAMAIAGQLDSSALDSADAAASDAADSGDAAEASTEKEEGEEE
;
A
#
# COMPACT_ATOMS: atom_id res chain seq x y z
N VAL A 1 -1.85 -15.40 -44.35
CA VAL A 1 -0.66 -16.05 -43.73
C VAL A 1 0.58 -15.23 -44.05
N SER A 2 0.82 -14.88 -45.32
CA SER A 2 1.88 -13.93 -45.72
C SER A 2 1.87 -12.63 -44.93
N GLU A 3 0.72 -11.95 -44.82
CA GLU A 3 0.61 -10.70 -44.03
C GLU A 3 0.98 -10.89 -42.54
N LEU A 4 0.61 -12.03 -41.96
CA LEU A 4 0.99 -12.34 -40.57
C LEU A 4 2.48 -12.63 -40.45
N ALA A 5 3.05 -13.36 -41.41
CA ALA A 5 4.49 -13.63 -41.44
C ALA A 5 5.31 -12.34 -41.64
N GLU A 6 4.79 -11.37 -42.40
CA GLU A 6 5.39 -10.03 -42.54
C GLU A 6 5.36 -9.26 -41.21
N ILE A 7 4.22 -9.22 -40.51
CA ILE A 7 4.10 -8.57 -39.19
C ILE A 7 5.03 -9.26 -38.17
N LEU A 8 5.10 -10.59 -38.21
CA LEU A 8 5.97 -11.35 -37.33
C LEU A 8 7.45 -11.11 -37.65
N SER A 9 7.82 -11.00 -38.91
CA SER A 9 9.20 -10.78 -39.34
C SER A 9 9.61 -9.30 -39.33
N GLY A 10 8.66 -8.40 -39.09
CA GLY A 10 8.90 -6.97 -38.95
C GLY A 10 9.83 -6.66 -37.79
N ASP A 11 10.51 -5.53 -37.91
CA ASP A 11 11.28 -4.98 -36.79
C ASP A 11 10.34 -4.60 -35.63
N GLY A 12 10.88 -4.51 -34.42
CA GLY A 12 10.10 -4.19 -33.23
C GLY A 12 9.66 -5.41 -32.43
N ILE A 13 8.55 -5.25 -31.73
CA ILE A 13 8.09 -6.18 -30.69
C ILE A 13 6.84 -6.91 -31.15
N VAL A 14 6.82 -8.20 -30.91
CA VAL A 14 5.67 -9.06 -31.18
C VAL A 14 5.16 -9.64 -29.87
N GLY A 15 3.94 -9.26 -29.49
CA GLY A 15 3.24 -9.81 -28.33
C GLY A 15 2.09 -10.73 -28.71
N ILE A 16 1.81 -11.72 -27.87
CA ILE A 16 0.55 -12.47 -27.92
C ILE A 16 -0.31 -12.04 -26.73
N VAL A 17 -1.52 -11.58 -27.04
CA VAL A 17 -2.50 -11.10 -26.08
C VAL A 17 -3.74 -12.00 -26.10
N ASP A 18 -4.26 -12.35 -24.94
CA ASP A 18 -5.57 -12.96 -24.80
C ASP A 18 -6.68 -11.90 -24.74
N ILE A 19 -7.73 -12.11 -25.54
CA ILE A 19 -8.92 -11.23 -25.62
C ILE A 19 -10.17 -12.00 -25.14
N GLY A 20 -9.99 -13.10 -24.40
CA GLY A 20 -11.08 -13.92 -23.90
C GLY A 20 -12.08 -13.10 -23.06
N GLY A 21 -13.37 -13.19 -23.40
CA GLY A 21 -14.44 -12.57 -22.60
C GLY A 21 -14.66 -11.06 -22.81
N VAL A 22 -13.83 -10.41 -23.62
CA VAL A 22 -13.96 -8.99 -23.97
C VAL A 22 -15.13 -8.80 -24.95
N PRO A 23 -16.13 -7.94 -24.64
CA PRO A 23 -17.23 -7.65 -25.54
C PRO A 23 -16.77 -6.76 -26.71
N ALA A 24 -17.49 -6.83 -27.83
CA ALA A 24 -17.11 -6.14 -29.06
C ALA A 24 -16.94 -4.62 -28.91
N ASN A 25 -17.82 -3.95 -28.17
CA ASN A 25 -17.75 -2.50 -27.96
C ASN A 25 -16.47 -2.10 -27.22
N ASN A 26 -16.17 -2.76 -26.09
CA ASN A 26 -14.96 -2.49 -25.33
C ASN A 26 -13.69 -2.82 -26.13
N MET A 27 -13.71 -3.86 -26.96
CA MET A 27 -12.58 -4.16 -27.85
C MET A 27 -12.35 -3.02 -28.84
N LEU A 28 -13.41 -2.48 -29.44
CA LEU A 28 -13.30 -1.35 -30.37
C LEU A 28 -12.75 -0.10 -29.68
N ASP A 29 -13.19 0.17 -28.45
CA ASP A 29 -12.71 1.31 -27.66
C ASP A 29 -11.23 1.15 -27.31
N MET A 30 -10.82 -0.02 -26.78
CA MET A 30 -9.41 -0.32 -26.49
C MET A 30 -8.54 -0.26 -27.75
N ARG A 31 -9.01 -0.80 -28.88
CA ARG A 31 -8.29 -0.72 -30.14
C ARG A 31 -8.19 0.72 -30.66
N SER A 32 -9.16 1.57 -30.36
CA SER A 32 -9.12 2.98 -30.76
C SER A 32 -8.07 3.77 -29.98
N SER A 33 -7.92 3.51 -28.68
CA SER A 33 -6.92 4.18 -27.85
C SER A 33 -5.49 3.73 -28.16
N LEU A 34 -5.31 2.47 -28.58
CA LEU A 34 -3.99 1.88 -28.81
C LEU A 34 -3.51 2.01 -30.27
N ARG A 35 -4.34 2.54 -31.16
CA ARG A 35 -4.14 2.55 -32.62
C ARG A 35 -2.89 3.31 -33.09
N GLU A 36 -2.46 4.31 -32.32
CA GLU A 36 -1.28 5.13 -32.63
C GLU A 36 0.03 4.46 -32.22
N GLN A 37 -0.01 3.59 -31.21
CA GLN A 37 1.18 2.99 -30.59
C GLN A 37 1.41 1.53 -31.02
N MET A 38 0.36 0.80 -31.38
CA MET A 38 0.44 -0.62 -31.72
C MET A 38 -0.61 -1.05 -32.74
N THR A 39 -0.29 -2.11 -33.47
CA THR A 39 -1.23 -2.80 -34.36
C THR A 39 -1.68 -4.11 -33.72
N MET A 40 -2.97 -4.43 -33.86
CA MET A 40 -3.56 -5.64 -33.29
C MET A 40 -4.23 -6.45 -34.40
N THR A 41 -3.79 -7.69 -34.57
CA THR A 41 -4.28 -8.61 -35.60
C THR A 41 -4.73 -9.92 -34.97
N MET A 42 -6.04 -10.17 -35.03
CA MET A 42 -6.62 -11.44 -34.61
C MET A 42 -6.47 -12.49 -35.72
N ALA A 43 -6.01 -13.68 -35.36
CA ALA A 43 -5.95 -14.82 -36.27
C ALA A 43 -6.28 -16.12 -35.54
N LYS A 44 -6.72 -17.14 -36.29
CA LYS A 44 -6.93 -18.49 -35.74
C LYS A 44 -5.58 -19.06 -35.28
N LYS A 45 -5.57 -19.80 -34.15
CA LYS A 45 -4.36 -20.47 -33.62
C LYS A 45 -3.55 -21.19 -34.70
N THR A 46 -4.23 -21.95 -35.56
CA THR A 46 -3.59 -22.70 -36.66
C THR A 46 -2.88 -21.78 -37.67
N LEU A 47 -3.45 -20.61 -37.98
CA LEU A 47 -2.84 -19.64 -38.90
C LEU A 47 -1.64 -18.93 -38.28
N ILE A 48 -1.68 -18.68 -36.96
CA ILE A 48 -0.56 -18.11 -36.23
C ILE A 48 0.61 -19.09 -36.22
N LYS A 49 0.36 -20.38 -35.95
CA LYS A 49 1.39 -21.44 -36.02
C LYS A 49 2.09 -21.48 -37.40
N LEU A 50 1.29 -21.52 -38.47
CA LEU A 50 1.80 -21.52 -39.84
C LEU A 50 2.61 -20.26 -40.17
N ALA A 51 2.17 -19.09 -39.71
CA ALA A 51 2.90 -17.84 -39.93
C ALA A 51 4.22 -17.78 -39.12
N TRP A 52 4.24 -18.40 -37.93
CA TRP A 52 5.41 -18.49 -37.07
C TRP A 52 6.50 -19.40 -37.63
N GLU A 53 6.10 -20.56 -38.15
CA GLU A 53 6.99 -21.47 -38.89
C GLU A 53 7.60 -20.77 -40.11
N GLN A 54 6.78 -20.01 -40.86
CA GLN A 54 7.25 -19.24 -42.01
C GLN A 54 8.22 -18.11 -41.64
N ALA A 55 8.06 -17.52 -40.45
CA ALA A 55 8.99 -16.53 -39.90
C ALA A 55 10.30 -17.15 -39.36
N GLY A 56 10.44 -18.48 -39.39
CA GLY A 56 11.66 -19.18 -38.98
C GLY A 56 11.93 -19.16 -37.48
N ARG A 57 10.90 -18.94 -36.65
CA ARG A 57 11.01 -18.91 -35.19
C ARG A 57 10.76 -20.30 -34.58
N SER A 58 11.22 -20.48 -33.34
CA SER A 58 11.07 -21.76 -32.65
C SER A 58 9.60 -22.04 -32.28
N GLU A 59 9.19 -23.30 -32.41
CA GLU A 59 7.83 -23.73 -32.06
C GLU A 59 7.63 -23.78 -30.53
N GLU A 60 8.71 -24.04 -29.78
CA GLU A 60 8.71 -24.07 -28.32
C GLU A 60 8.34 -22.71 -27.70
N GLU A 61 8.88 -21.61 -28.24
CA GLU A 61 8.52 -20.24 -27.81
C GLU A 61 7.04 -19.94 -28.04
N LEU A 62 6.49 -20.42 -29.16
CA LEU A 62 5.09 -20.21 -29.50
C LEU A 62 4.15 -20.98 -28.58
N GLU A 63 4.54 -22.20 -28.18
CA GLU A 63 3.74 -23.01 -27.27
C GLU A 63 3.68 -22.36 -25.88
N GLN A 64 4.80 -21.81 -25.38
CA GLN A 64 4.83 -21.01 -24.16
C GLN A 64 3.97 -19.75 -24.26
N LEU A 65 4.00 -19.04 -25.39
CA LEU A 65 3.17 -17.85 -25.61
C LEU A 65 1.67 -18.15 -25.71
N PHE A 66 1.30 -19.37 -26.10
CA PHE A 66 -0.09 -19.81 -26.14
C PHE A 66 -0.58 -20.38 -24.81
N GLU A 67 0.31 -20.65 -23.87
CA GLU A 67 -0.04 -21.15 -22.54
C GLU A 67 -0.88 -20.09 -21.80
N GLY A 68 -2.17 -20.37 -21.63
CA GLY A 68 -3.14 -19.44 -21.03
C GLY A 68 -3.91 -18.56 -22.01
N ALA A 69 -3.56 -18.54 -23.31
CA ALA A 69 -4.32 -17.78 -24.31
C ALA A 69 -5.51 -18.57 -24.86
N ILE A 70 -6.73 -18.19 -24.50
CA ILE A 70 -7.98 -18.79 -25.01
C ILE A 70 -8.24 -18.30 -26.43
N GLN A 71 -8.18 -16.98 -26.63
CA GLN A 71 -8.38 -16.27 -27.89
C GLN A 71 -7.19 -15.35 -28.18
N PRO A 72 -6.14 -15.88 -28.85
CA PRO A 72 -4.93 -15.11 -29.08
C PRO A 72 -5.12 -14.05 -30.15
N CYS A 73 -4.52 -12.90 -29.89
CA CYS A 73 -4.35 -11.78 -30.79
C CYS A 73 -2.88 -11.42 -30.86
N ILE A 74 -2.36 -11.20 -32.07
CA ILE A 74 -1.00 -10.73 -32.24
C ILE A 74 -1.01 -9.21 -32.10
N VAL A 75 -0.12 -8.71 -31.27
CA VAL A 75 0.15 -7.28 -31.12
C VAL A 75 1.54 -7.01 -31.63
N HIS A 76 1.68 -5.97 -32.45
CA HIS A 76 2.97 -5.53 -32.96
C HIS A 76 3.16 -4.04 -32.70
N SER A 77 4.35 -3.65 -32.25
CA SER A 77 4.73 -2.26 -32.04
C SER A 77 6.19 -2.05 -32.42
N ASP A 78 6.45 -0.98 -33.18
CA ASP A 78 7.81 -0.56 -33.57
C ASP A 78 8.44 0.44 -32.59
N SER A 79 7.62 1.04 -31.72
CA SER A 79 8.02 2.22 -30.94
C SER A 79 8.17 1.96 -29.44
N LEU A 80 7.48 0.94 -28.92
CA LEU A 80 7.44 0.64 -27.49
C LEU A 80 8.45 -0.44 -27.14
N ASN A 81 8.93 -0.44 -25.90
CA ASN A 81 9.64 -1.57 -25.30
C ASN A 81 8.65 -2.64 -24.77
N ALA A 82 9.08 -3.89 -24.55
CA ALA A 82 8.20 -4.96 -24.08
C ALA A 82 7.53 -4.63 -22.72
N PHE A 83 8.25 -3.97 -21.81
CA PHE A 83 7.70 -3.54 -20.52
C PHE A 83 6.68 -2.39 -20.67
N GLU A 84 6.95 -1.45 -21.57
CA GLU A 84 6.01 -0.36 -21.88
C GLU A 84 4.75 -0.90 -22.54
N LEU A 85 4.88 -1.84 -23.48
CA LEU A 85 3.76 -2.54 -24.10
C LEU A 85 2.88 -3.22 -23.05
N PHE A 86 3.49 -3.92 -22.08
CA PHE A 86 2.75 -4.55 -20.98
C PHE A 86 2.01 -3.51 -20.13
N ALA A 87 2.67 -2.42 -19.74
CA ALA A 87 2.06 -1.36 -18.95
C ALA A 87 0.90 -0.66 -19.69
N GLU A 88 1.04 -0.41 -20.99
CA GLU A 88 -0.01 0.20 -21.81
C GLU A 88 -1.24 -0.72 -21.90
N LEU A 89 -1.02 -2.03 -22.07
CA LEU A 89 -2.08 -3.03 -22.11
C LEU A 89 -2.75 -3.20 -20.74
N GLU A 90 -2.00 -3.22 -19.64
CA GLU A 90 -2.57 -3.25 -18.29
C GLU A 90 -3.42 -2.02 -17.99
N ARG A 91 -3.04 -0.84 -18.46
CA ARG A 91 -3.83 0.39 -18.30
C ARG A 91 -5.18 0.32 -19.00
N THR A 92 -5.32 -0.51 -20.04
CA THR A 92 -6.61 -0.71 -20.73
C THR A 92 -7.55 -1.67 -20.03
N ARG A 93 -7.13 -2.33 -18.95
CA ARG A 93 -8.01 -3.20 -18.16
C ARG A 93 -9.16 -2.39 -17.57
N GLN A 94 -10.36 -2.91 -17.76
CA GLN A 94 -11.59 -2.34 -17.24
C GLN A 94 -12.32 -3.38 -16.42
N GLY A 95 -12.82 -2.98 -15.25
CA GLY A 95 -13.69 -3.83 -14.47
C GLY A 95 -15.06 -3.96 -15.13
N ARG A 96 -15.61 -5.17 -15.14
CA ARG A 96 -17.00 -5.47 -15.48
C ARG A 96 -17.72 -6.04 -14.26
N ALA A 97 -19.02 -5.76 -14.17
CA ALA A 97 -19.92 -6.50 -13.31
C ALA A 97 -19.96 -7.99 -13.71
N ALA A 98 -19.95 -8.87 -12.71
CA ALA A 98 -20.07 -10.30 -12.92
C ALA A 98 -21.46 -10.67 -13.46
N LYS A 99 -21.49 -11.63 -14.38
CA LYS A 99 -22.73 -12.25 -14.83
C LYS A 99 -23.04 -13.49 -13.98
N GLU A 100 -24.31 -13.89 -14.04
CA GLU A 100 -24.78 -15.12 -13.39
C GLU A 100 -23.98 -16.34 -13.89
N GLY A 101 -23.46 -17.12 -12.96
CA GLY A 101 -22.77 -18.37 -13.27
C GLY A 101 -21.29 -18.21 -13.64
N GLU A 102 -20.74 -17.00 -13.64
CA GLU A 102 -19.31 -16.77 -13.84
C GLU A 102 -18.53 -17.07 -12.55
N LEU A 103 -17.30 -17.56 -12.70
CA LEU A 103 -16.39 -17.85 -11.59
C LEU A 103 -15.67 -16.56 -11.18
N ALA A 104 -15.54 -16.31 -9.87
CA ALA A 104 -14.78 -15.18 -9.37
C ALA A 104 -13.27 -15.38 -9.61
N PRO A 105 -12.59 -14.48 -10.34
CA PRO A 105 -11.15 -14.59 -10.60
C PRO A 105 -10.29 -14.16 -9.40
N ILE A 106 -10.87 -13.39 -8.48
CA ILE A 106 -10.25 -12.91 -7.24
C ILE A 106 -11.30 -12.87 -6.13
N ASP A 107 -10.87 -12.83 -4.89
CA ASP A 107 -11.75 -12.63 -3.73
C ASP A 107 -12.50 -11.29 -3.84
N ILE A 108 -13.84 -11.36 -3.79
CA ILE A 108 -14.69 -10.17 -3.90
C ILE A 108 -14.94 -9.62 -2.50
N VAL A 109 -14.16 -8.60 -2.14
CA VAL A 109 -14.27 -7.91 -0.85
C VAL A 109 -15.14 -6.67 -0.99
N VAL A 110 -16.14 -6.55 -0.12
CA VAL A 110 -16.97 -5.34 -0.01
C VAL A 110 -16.57 -4.60 1.26
N GLU A 111 -16.05 -3.39 1.12
CA GLU A 111 -15.58 -2.56 2.24
C GLU A 111 -16.73 -1.97 3.08
N SER A 112 -16.49 -1.74 4.37
CA SER A 112 -17.42 -1.02 5.22
C SER A 112 -17.46 0.47 4.88
N GLY A 113 -18.65 1.04 4.81
CA GLY A 113 -18.81 2.45 4.48
C GLY A 113 -20.25 2.89 4.20
N PRO A 114 -20.50 4.21 4.22
CA PRO A 114 -21.78 4.76 3.82
C PRO A 114 -21.96 4.66 2.30
N THR A 115 -23.13 4.21 1.85
CA THR A 115 -23.47 4.17 0.42
C THR A 115 -24.28 5.41 0.00
N GLU A 116 -24.46 5.60 -1.31
CA GLU A 116 -25.27 6.69 -1.87
C GLU A 116 -26.78 6.43 -1.79
N PHE A 117 -27.20 5.22 -1.39
CA PHE A 117 -28.60 4.79 -1.46
C PHE A 117 -29.42 5.25 -0.25
N GLY A 118 -30.64 5.74 -0.52
CA GLY A 118 -31.63 6.07 0.50
C GLY A 118 -32.26 4.84 1.17
N PRO A 119 -33.00 5.02 2.28
CA PRO A 119 -33.64 3.92 3.00
C PRO A 119 -34.74 3.30 2.13
N GLY A 120 -34.69 1.98 1.94
CA GLY A 120 -35.61 1.28 1.06
C GLY A 120 -35.41 -0.24 1.07
N PRO A 121 -36.08 -0.97 0.16
CA PRO A 121 -35.97 -2.43 0.05
C PRO A 121 -34.56 -2.92 -0.26
N ILE A 122 -33.69 -2.05 -0.75
CA ILE A 122 -32.29 -2.33 -1.06
C ILE A 122 -31.50 -2.86 0.16
N VAL A 123 -31.90 -2.49 1.38
CA VAL A 123 -31.30 -3.02 2.62
C VAL A 123 -31.58 -4.52 2.77
N GLY A 124 -32.79 -4.96 2.42
CA GLY A 124 -33.15 -6.38 2.41
C GLY A 124 -32.44 -7.14 1.29
N GLU A 125 -32.30 -6.53 0.11
CA GLU A 125 -31.55 -7.08 -1.02
C GLU A 125 -30.08 -7.32 -0.65
N PHE A 126 -29.39 -6.34 -0.06
CA PHE A 126 -27.99 -6.53 0.36
C PHE A 126 -27.83 -7.65 1.40
N ASN A 127 -28.72 -7.70 2.40
CA ASN A 127 -28.67 -8.75 3.43
C ASN A 127 -28.99 -10.15 2.86
N ALA A 128 -29.86 -10.25 1.85
CA ALA A 128 -30.19 -11.51 1.18
C ALA A 128 -28.99 -12.12 0.44
N VAL A 129 -28.09 -11.26 -0.06
CA VAL A 129 -26.86 -11.66 -0.75
C VAL A 129 -25.64 -11.68 0.20
N GLY A 130 -25.86 -11.65 1.51
CA GLY A 130 -24.79 -11.79 2.50
C GLY A 130 -23.95 -10.54 2.76
N ILE A 131 -24.35 -9.37 2.23
CA ILE A 131 -23.72 -8.07 2.51
C ILE A 131 -24.48 -7.42 3.70
N PRO A 132 -23.88 -7.35 4.90
CA PRO A 132 -24.57 -6.82 6.08
C PRO A 132 -24.75 -5.30 5.98
N ALA A 133 -25.96 -4.87 5.64
CA ALA A 133 -26.32 -3.47 5.46
C ALA A 133 -27.30 -2.99 6.54
N LYS A 134 -27.11 -1.76 7.02
CA LYS A 134 -28.00 -1.10 7.98
C LYS A 134 -28.20 0.36 7.61
N ILE A 135 -29.33 0.92 8.01
CA ILE A 135 -29.61 2.33 7.84
C ILE A 135 -28.80 3.11 8.88
N ASP A 136 -27.89 3.96 8.41
CA ASP A 136 -27.15 4.91 9.23
C ASP A 136 -27.36 6.33 8.70
N ARG A 137 -27.74 7.25 9.59
CA ARG A 137 -27.99 8.68 9.29
C ARG A 137 -28.86 8.93 8.04
N GLY A 138 -29.89 8.10 7.81
CA GLY A 138 -30.81 8.25 6.68
C GLY A 138 -30.26 7.77 5.34
N LYS A 139 -29.14 7.03 5.33
CA LYS A 139 -28.59 6.32 4.15
C LYS A 139 -28.32 4.86 4.49
N VAL A 140 -28.19 4.02 3.47
CA VAL A 140 -27.76 2.62 3.68
C VAL A 140 -26.25 2.59 3.83
N ALA A 141 -25.74 1.94 4.87
CA ALA A 141 -24.32 1.76 5.12
C ALA A 141 -23.99 0.27 5.31
N ILE A 142 -22.84 -0.13 4.81
CA ILE A 142 -22.30 -1.49 4.99
C ILE A 142 -21.62 -1.53 6.36
N GLN A 143 -22.06 -2.44 7.23
CA GLN A 143 -21.64 -2.47 8.63
C GLN A 143 -20.19 -2.94 8.83
N ARG A 144 -19.78 -3.94 8.05
CA ARG A 144 -18.47 -4.58 8.17
C ARG A 144 -17.96 -5.00 6.80
N THR A 145 -16.66 -4.96 6.63
CA THR A 145 -15.98 -5.51 5.46
C THR A 145 -16.16 -7.03 5.45
N VAL A 146 -16.68 -7.58 4.35
CA VAL A 146 -16.92 -9.02 4.20
C VAL A 146 -16.49 -9.45 2.79
N THR A 147 -15.80 -10.58 2.71
CA THR A 147 -15.57 -11.30 1.46
C THR A 147 -16.84 -12.05 1.11
N VAL A 148 -17.51 -11.64 0.03
CA VAL A 148 -18.83 -12.16 -0.33
C VAL A 148 -18.71 -13.47 -1.11
N VAL A 149 -17.66 -13.60 -1.91
CA VAL A 149 -17.33 -14.77 -2.74
C VAL A 149 -15.82 -14.92 -2.75
N ASN A 150 -15.34 -16.13 -2.52
CA ASN A 150 -13.91 -16.45 -2.62
C ASN A 150 -13.51 -16.74 -4.09
N GLU A 151 -12.22 -16.67 -4.38
CA GLU A 151 -11.68 -17.05 -5.68
C GLU A 151 -12.16 -18.46 -6.10
N GLY A 152 -12.66 -18.56 -7.34
CA GLY A 152 -13.14 -19.81 -7.93
C GLY A 152 -14.57 -20.21 -7.56
N GLU A 153 -15.27 -19.44 -6.73
CA GLU A 153 -16.69 -19.67 -6.43
C GLU A 153 -17.60 -19.04 -7.50
N VAL A 154 -18.79 -19.62 -7.66
CA VAL A 154 -19.78 -19.19 -8.67
C VAL A 154 -20.55 -17.98 -8.15
N ILE A 155 -20.56 -16.91 -8.95
CA ILE A 155 -21.28 -15.68 -8.63
C ILE A 155 -22.76 -15.83 -8.98
N THR A 156 -23.63 -15.63 -7.99
CA THR A 156 -25.09 -15.61 -8.20
C THR A 156 -25.52 -14.33 -8.93
N GLY A 157 -26.56 -14.41 -9.76
CA GLY A 157 -27.03 -13.27 -10.55
C GLY A 157 -27.42 -12.06 -9.70
N ASP A 158 -28.09 -12.29 -8.56
CA ASP A 158 -28.47 -11.24 -7.62
C ASP A 158 -27.25 -10.54 -7.00
N LEU A 159 -26.16 -11.28 -6.74
CA LEU A 159 -24.91 -10.71 -6.26
C LEU A 159 -24.24 -9.82 -7.30
N GLY A 160 -24.16 -10.27 -8.55
CA GLY A 160 -23.59 -9.46 -9.63
C GLY A 160 -24.31 -8.12 -9.80
N ILE A 161 -25.65 -8.10 -9.67
CA ILE A 161 -26.45 -6.87 -9.74
C ILE A 161 -26.13 -5.95 -8.55
N MET A 162 -26.04 -6.48 -7.33
CA MET A 162 -25.73 -5.67 -6.14
C MET A 162 -24.31 -5.10 -6.17
N LEU A 163 -23.33 -5.88 -6.62
CA LEU A 163 -21.95 -5.40 -6.81
C LEU A 163 -21.89 -4.28 -7.84
N SER A 164 -22.61 -4.42 -8.95
CA SER A 164 -22.74 -3.37 -9.98
C SER A 164 -23.34 -2.08 -9.41
N LYS A 165 -24.36 -2.18 -8.54
CA LYS A 165 -24.93 -1.01 -7.83
C LYS A 165 -23.90 -0.34 -6.90
N LEU A 166 -23.05 -1.11 -6.23
CA LEU A 166 -21.96 -0.61 -5.40
C LEU A 166 -20.76 -0.10 -6.22
N ARG A 167 -20.83 -0.16 -7.55
CA ARG A 167 -19.72 0.14 -8.48
C ARG A 167 -18.49 -0.75 -8.26
N ILE A 168 -18.68 -1.92 -7.64
CA ILE A 168 -17.65 -2.93 -7.48
C ILE A 168 -17.70 -3.82 -8.73
N THR A 169 -16.61 -3.87 -9.46
CA THR A 169 -16.49 -4.59 -10.73
C THR A 169 -15.46 -5.70 -10.61
N PRO A 170 -15.86 -6.90 -10.16
CA PRO A 170 -14.93 -7.94 -9.71
C PRO A 170 -14.22 -8.68 -10.85
N ILE A 171 -14.74 -8.60 -12.07
CA ILE A 171 -14.16 -9.29 -13.22
C ILE A 171 -13.43 -8.26 -14.07
N GLU A 172 -12.11 -8.37 -14.12
CA GLU A 172 -11.31 -7.60 -15.06
C GLU A 172 -11.52 -8.14 -16.47
N ILE A 173 -11.91 -7.26 -17.40
CA ILE A 173 -11.86 -7.49 -18.83
C ILE A 173 -10.77 -6.61 -19.41
N GLY A 174 -9.89 -7.18 -20.20
CA GLY A 174 -8.79 -6.44 -20.77
C GLY A 174 -8.00 -7.25 -21.76
N LEU A 175 -7.02 -6.59 -22.34
CA LEU A 175 -6.03 -7.19 -23.21
C LEU A 175 -4.93 -7.78 -22.33
N ILE A 176 -4.99 -9.08 -22.07
CA ILE A 176 -4.02 -9.75 -21.18
C ILE A 176 -2.83 -10.21 -22.01
N LEU A 177 -1.69 -9.55 -21.87
CA LEU A 177 -0.46 -9.99 -22.53
C LEU A 177 0.02 -11.31 -21.91
N THR A 178 0.12 -12.37 -22.71
CA THR A 178 0.65 -13.68 -22.28
C THR A 178 2.18 -13.70 -22.37
N GLY A 179 2.72 -13.02 -23.37
CA GLY A 179 4.15 -12.75 -23.47
C GLY A 179 4.48 -11.91 -24.69
N ALA A 180 5.73 -11.45 -24.74
CA ALA A 180 6.26 -10.62 -25.81
C ALA A 180 7.64 -11.11 -26.25
N ILE A 181 7.97 -10.87 -27.50
CA ILE A 181 9.29 -11.13 -28.07
C ILE A 181 9.90 -9.81 -28.50
N GLU A 182 11.10 -9.54 -28.00
CA GLU A 182 11.90 -8.37 -28.34
C GLU A 182 13.35 -8.81 -28.56
N GLY A 183 13.93 -8.46 -29.71
CA GLY A 183 15.34 -8.75 -30.02
C GLY A 183 15.71 -10.25 -30.02
N GLY A 184 14.73 -11.14 -30.24
CA GLY A 184 14.93 -12.60 -30.19
C GLY A 184 14.88 -13.21 -28.78
N PHE A 185 14.53 -12.41 -27.76
CA PHE A 185 14.27 -12.91 -26.42
C PHE A 185 12.77 -12.98 -26.15
N LEU A 186 12.33 -14.10 -25.60
CA LEU A 186 10.97 -14.31 -25.12
C LEU A 186 10.84 -13.81 -23.68
N PHE A 187 9.89 -12.91 -23.46
CA PHE A 187 9.50 -12.40 -22.16
C PHE A 187 8.11 -12.92 -21.80
N PRO A 188 7.97 -13.81 -20.80
CA PRO A 188 6.67 -14.24 -20.31
C PRO A 188 6.01 -13.12 -19.50
N ALA A 189 4.67 -13.11 -19.42
CA ALA A 189 3.91 -12.10 -18.69
C ALA A 189 4.36 -11.89 -17.23
N SER A 190 4.76 -12.97 -16.56
CA SER A 190 5.24 -12.93 -15.17
C SER A 190 6.53 -12.13 -15.00
N SER A 191 7.39 -12.09 -16.01
CA SER A 191 8.63 -11.29 -15.99
C SER A 191 8.40 -9.84 -16.40
N LEU A 192 7.34 -9.57 -17.17
CA LEU A 192 6.96 -8.23 -17.63
C LEU A 192 6.23 -7.41 -16.56
N ARG A 193 5.56 -8.09 -15.62
CA ARG A 193 4.83 -7.46 -14.52
C ARG A 193 5.79 -6.92 -13.46
N LEU A 194 6.18 -5.65 -13.60
CA LEU A 194 7.09 -4.98 -12.67
C LEU A 194 6.31 -4.28 -11.54
N ASP A 195 6.51 -4.72 -10.30
CA ASP A 195 6.02 -4.01 -9.11
C ASP A 195 7.02 -2.91 -8.70
N THR A 196 6.81 -1.71 -9.23
CA THR A 196 7.66 -0.54 -8.93
C THR A 196 7.51 -0.05 -7.49
N ASP A 197 6.32 -0.17 -6.90
CA ASP A 197 6.05 0.26 -5.53
C ASP A 197 6.66 -0.71 -4.51
N GLY A 198 6.51 -2.02 -4.74
CA GLY A 198 7.19 -3.06 -3.95
C GLY A 198 8.70 -2.89 -3.98
N PHE A 199 9.29 -2.74 -5.18
CA PHE A 199 10.73 -2.53 -5.32
C PHE A 199 11.21 -1.27 -4.58
N ARG A 200 10.45 -0.17 -4.66
CA ARG A 200 10.76 1.05 -3.91
C ARG A 200 10.76 0.81 -2.40
N ASN A 201 9.78 0.08 -1.89
CA ASN A 201 9.68 -0.26 -0.46
C ASN A 201 10.84 -1.15 -0.02
N ASP A 202 11.25 -2.11 -0.84
CA ASP A 202 12.40 -2.98 -0.57
C ASP A 202 13.70 -2.16 -0.49
N VAL A 203 13.91 -1.23 -1.41
CA VAL A 203 15.07 -0.33 -1.40
C VAL A 203 15.08 0.55 -0.15
N LEU A 204 13.93 1.12 0.23
CA LEU A 204 13.81 1.92 1.46
C LEU A 204 14.09 1.09 2.71
N THR A 205 13.60 -0.15 2.76
CA THR A 205 13.81 -1.08 3.87
C THR A 205 15.27 -1.49 3.96
N ALA A 206 15.90 -1.82 2.83
CA ALA A 206 17.32 -2.16 2.77
C ALA A 206 18.21 -0.98 3.19
N ALA A 207 17.91 0.24 2.72
CA ALA A 207 18.63 1.45 3.10
C ALA A 207 18.50 1.74 4.61
N SER A 208 17.29 1.63 5.15
CA SER A 208 17.02 1.81 6.59
C SER A 208 17.73 0.72 7.43
N GLY A 209 17.71 -0.52 6.96
CA GLY A 209 18.42 -1.64 7.59
C GLY A 209 19.94 -1.44 7.61
N ALA A 210 20.52 -1.01 6.49
CA ALA A 210 21.94 -0.68 6.40
C ALA A 210 22.32 0.48 7.32
N PHE A 211 21.49 1.53 7.38
CA PHE A 211 21.69 2.65 8.28
C PHE A 211 21.65 2.23 9.76
N ASN A 212 20.68 1.40 10.13
CA ASN A 212 20.56 0.86 11.49
C ASN A 212 21.78 0.00 11.86
N LEU A 213 22.27 -0.83 10.94
CA LEU A 213 23.48 -1.63 11.16
C LEU A 213 24.71 -0.74 11.34
N ALA A 214 24.87 0.29 10.52
CA ALA A 214 25.98 1.25 10.61
C ALA A 214 25.96 1.99 11.96
N CYS A 215 24.77 2.43 12.42
CA CYS A 215 24.62 3.05 13.73
C CYS A 215 24.94 2.07 14.88
N ASN A 216 24.47 0.81 14.82
CA ASN A 216 24.73 -0.16 15.89
C ASN A 216 26.20 -0.62 15.96
N THR A 217 26.88 -0.68 14.81
CA THR A 217 28.33 -0.96 14.75
C THR A 217 29.20 0.25 15.08
N ARG A 218 28.59 1.42 15.39
CA ARG A 218 29.28 2.69 15.66
C ARG A 218 30.18 3.14 14.51
N TRP A 219 29.73 2.91 13.28
CA TRP A 219 30.42 3.39 12.09
C TRP A 219 30.21 4.89 11.94
N PHE A 220 31.28 5.67 12.05
CA PHE A 220 31.22 7.13 11.92
C PHE A 220 31.32 7.55 10.45
N SER A 221 30.25 8.16 9.94
CA SER A 221 30.14 8.71 8.60
C SER A 221 29.37 10.02 8.64
N THR A 222 29.44 10.83 7.58
CA THR A 222 28.67 12.08 7.49
C THR A 222 27.17 11.86 7.69
N ALA A 223 26.64 10.70 7.27
CA ALA A 223 25.24 10.34 7.44
C ALA A 223 24.90 9.83 8.85
N THR A 224 25.76 9.03 9.48
CA THR A 224 25.47 8.36 10.77
C THR A 224 25.89 9.16 11.99
N THR A 225 26.91 10.02 11.88
CA THR A 225 27.47 10.78 13.01
C THR A 225 26.45 11.64 13.74
N PRO A 226 25.55 12.40 13.09
CA PRO A 226 24.54 13.19 13.80
C PRO A 226 23.63 12.34 14.68
N THR A 227 23.17 11.20 14.15
CA THR A 227 22.30 10.25 14.88
C THR A 227 23.04 9.56 16.02
N LEU A 228 24.29 9.16 15.80
CA LEU A 228 25.13 8.56 16.85
C LEU A 228 25.41 9.53 17.99
N LEU A 229 25.66 10.80 17.67
CA LEU A 229 25.90 11.83 18.68
C LEU A 229 24.65 12.09 19.52
N SER A 230 23.49 12.23 18.86
CA SER A 230 22.21 12.38 19.57
C SER A 230 21.88 11.18 20.44
N LYS A 231 22.16 9.95 19.96
CA LYS A 231 21.98 8.73 20.74
C LYS A 231 22.91 8.71 21.96
N ALA A 232 24.18 9.03 21.78
CA ALA A 232 25.15 9.09 22.87
C ALA A 232 24.78 10.12 23.94
N SER A 233 24.31 11.32 23.55
CA SER A 233 23.85 12.33 24.51
C SER A 233 22.63 11.85 25.30
N SER A 234 21.67 11.21 24.65
CA SER A 234 20.48 10.68 25.32
C SER A 234 20.81 9.52 26.27
N GLU A 235 21.70 8.62 25.86
CA GLU A 235 22.17 7.51 26.72
C GLU A 235 22.97 8.02 27.92
N ALA A 236 23.86 9.00 27.73
CA ALA A 236 24.60 9.63 28.82
C ALA A 236 23.66 10.33 29.82
N MET A 237 22.63 11.03 29.31
CA MET A 237 21.61 11.66 30.14
C MET A 237 20.82 10.63 30.94
N ALA A 238 20.42 9.52 30.32
CA ALA A 238 19.72 8.43 31.00
C ALA A 238 20.55 7.83 32.13
N VAL A 239 21.85 7.60 31.91
CA VAL A 239 22.77 7.12 32.96
C VAL A 239 22.93 8.15 34.08
N ALA A 240 23.05 9.44 33.75
CA ALA A 240 23.17 10.51 34.75
C ALA A 240 21.93 10.61 35.66
N ILE A 241 20.74 10.47 35.07
CA ILE A 241 19.47 10.46 35.81
C ILE A 241 19.41 9.25 36.76
N GLU A 242 19.74 8.06 36.27
CA GLU A 242 19.68 6.84 37.10
C GLU A 242 20.77 6.82 38.19
N ALA A 243 21.94 7.37 37.89
CA ALA A 243 23.02 7.53 38.85
C ALA A 243 22.79 8.67 39.88
N GLY A 244 21.72 9.47 39.72
CA GLY A 244 21.40 10.57 40.63
C GLY A 244 22.38 11.76 40.55
N VAL A 245 23.03 11.97 39.41
CA VAL A 245 24.00 13.06 39.21
C VAL A 245 23.26 14.37 38.96
N VAL A 246 23.34 15.31 39.90
CA VAL A 246 22.67 16.62 39.82
C VAL A 246 23.60 17.65 39.19
N ASN A 247 23.26 18.08 37.98
CA ASN A 247 23.90 19.15 37.21
C ASN A 247 22.80 20.13 36.71
N GLU A 248 23.20 21.24 36.09
CA GLU A 248 22.27 22.23 35.51
C GLU A 248 21.24 21.57 34.58
N ASP A 249 21.68 20.67 33.69
CA ASP A 249 20.81 19.98 32.74
C ASP A 249 19.87 18.93 33.37
N THR A 250 20.31 18.23 34.45
CA THR A 250 19.52 17.14 35.08
C THR A 250 18.61 17.63 36.20
N SER A 251 18.91 18.78 36.80
CA SER A 251 18.18 19.37 37.94
C SER A 251 16.67 19.52 37.65
N SER A 252 16.33 20.06 36.48
CA SER A 252 14.96 20.25 36.03
C SER A 252 14.18 18.94 35.93
N ILE A 253 14.83 17.87 35.47
CA ILE A 253 14.23 16.53 35.32
C ILE A 253 13.96 15.91 36.68
N PHE A 254 14.88 16.06 37.65
CA PHE A 254 14.66 15.58 39.02
C PHE A 254 13.50 16.28 39.72
N ILE A 255 13.39 17.61 39.58
CA ILE A 255 12.28 18.39 40.15
C ILE A 255 10.95 17.96 39.50
N ALA A 256 10.92 17.83 38.18
CA ALA A 256 9.73 17.36 37.46
C ALA A 256 9.33 15.95 37.89
N ARG A 257 10.29 15.04 38.06
CA ARG A 257 10.05 13.68 38.54
C ARG A 257 9.54 13.67 39.98
N ALA A 258 10.12 14.47 40.88
CA ALA A 258 9.67 14.58 42.25
C ALA A 258 8.22 15.09 42.34
N ASN A 259 7.87 16.11 41.56
CA ASN A 259 6.50 16.63 41.48
C ASN A 259 5.53 15.58 40.94
N ALA A 260 5.90 14.86 39.87
CA ALA A 260 5.07 13.80 39.32
C ALA A 260 4.83 12.67 40.33
N HIS A 261 5.85 12.29 41.11
CA HIS A 261 5.71 11.30 42.18
C HIS A 261 4.81 11.82 43.32
N ALA A 262 4.97 13.07 43.74
CA ALA A 262 4.11 13.70 44.74
C ALA A 262 2.64 13.74 44.30
N MET A 263 2.37 14.14 43.05
CA MET A 263 1.02 14.15 42.48
C MET A 263 0.42 12.74 42.36
N ALA A 264 1.24 11.73 42.00
CA ALA A 264 0.78 10.35 41.92
C ALA A 264 0.41 9.78 43.30
N ILE A 265 1.19 10.10 44.33
CA ILE A 265 0.90 9.71 45.73
C ILE A 265 -0.35 10.46 46.24
N ALA A 266 -0.45 11.76 45.95
CA ALA A 266 -1.61 12.58 46.28
C ALA A 266 -2.90 12.02 45.67
N GLY A 267 -2.85 11.56 44.42
CA GLY A 267 -4.01 10.93 43.76
C GLY A 267 -4.45 9.59 44.35
N GLN A 268 -3.60 8.94 45.17
CA GLN A 268 -3.91 7.66 45.83
C GLN A 268 -4.33 7.82 47.30
N LEU A 269 -4.23 9.03 47.87
CA LEU A 269 -4.56 9.33 49.26
C LEU A 269 -5.99 9.88 49.37
N ASP A 270 -6.68 9.52 50.46
CA ASP A 270 -8.00 10.08 50.79
C ASP A 270 -7.90 11.58 51.12
N SER A 271 -8.97 12.34 50.85
CA SER A 271 -9.00 13.81 50.95
C SER A 271 -8.58 14.40 52.30
N SER A 272 -8.68 13.63 53.39
CA SER A 272 -8.22 14.05 54.72
C SER A 272 -6.69 14.00 54.93
N ALA A 273 -5.98 13.17 54.14
CA ALA A 273 -4.52 13.08 54.17
C ALA A 273 -3.85 14.12 53.26
N LEU A 274 -4.57 14.65 52.27
CA LEU A 274 -4.10 15.73 51.38
C LEU A 274 -4.02 17.08 52.11
N ASP A 275 -5.03 17.39 52.92
CA ASP A 275 -5.13 18.66 53.68
C ASP A 275 -4.01 18.80 54.74
N SER A 276 -3.51 17.68 55.25
CA SER A 276 -2.38 17.65 56.18
C SER A 276 -1.01 17.70 55.49
N ALA A 277 -0.92 17.27 54.22
CA ALA A 277 0.30 17.34 53.43
C ALA A 277 0.55 18.74 52.84
N ASP A 278 -0.51 19.43 52.37
CA ASP A 278 -0.42 20.82 51.87
C ASP A 278 -0.01 21.80 52.97
N ALA A 279 -0.49 21.58 54.21
CA ALA A 279 -0.08 22.36 55.37
C ALA A 279 1.42 22.21 55.71
N ALA A 280 1.99 21.01 55.53
CA ALA A 280 3.41 20.75 55.76
C ALA A 280 4.32 21.29 54.62
N ALA A 281 3.83 21.30 53.38
CA ALA A 281 4.54 21.90 52.25
C ALA A 281 4.60 23.44 52.35
N SER A 282 3.56 24.07 52.90
CA SER A 282 3.54 25.50 53.21
C SER A 282 4.54 25.90 54.30
N ASP A 283 4.76 25.05 55.30
CA ASP A 283 5.69 25.30 56.43
C ASP A 283 7.17 25.11 56.01
N ALA A 284 7.43 24.21 55.06
CA ALA A 284 8.75 24.02 54.46
C ALA A 284 9.15 25.15 53.49
N ALA A 285 8.17 25.81 52.85
CA ALA A 285 8.42 26.97 52.00
C ALA A 285 8.72 28.24 52.82
N ASP A 286 8.14 28.37 54.02
CA ASP A 286 8.35 29.52 54.92
C ASP A 286 9.68 29.44 55.69
N SER A 287 10.18 28.24 55.96
CA SER A 287 11.46 28.03 56.66
C SER A 287 12.71 28.24 55.79
N GLY A 288 12.57 28.29 54.46
CA GLY A 288 13.66 28.63 53.54
C GLY A 288 13.99 30.13 53.48
N ASP A 289 13.01 31.00 53.75
CA ASP A 289 13.16 32.47 53.67
C ASP A 289 13.87 33.06 54.91
N ALA A 290 13.90 32.33 56.02
CA ALA A 290 14.53 32.78 57.26
C ALA A 290 16.06 32.62 57.32
N ALA A 291 16.68 31.90 56.36
CA ALA A 291 18.13 31.64 56.38
C ALA A 291 18.97 32.68 55.63
N GLU A 292 18.39 33.49 54.73
CA GLU A 292 19.14 34.55 54.00
C GLU A 292 19.16 35.92 54.73
N ALA A 293 18.36 36.12 55.78
CA ALA A 293 18.23 37.43 56.43
C ALA A 293 19.27 37.74 57.54
N SER A 294 20.25 36.88 57.81
CA SER A 294 21.16 37.03 58.98
C SER A 294 22.63 37.36 58.66
N THR A 295 23.00 37.67 57.41
CA THR A 295 24.41 37.97 57.05
C THR A 295 24.72 39.40 56.60
N GLU A 296 23.77 40.35 56.61
CA GLU A 296 24.00 41.71 56.05
C GLU A 296 23.96 42.89 57.04
N LYS A 297 24.03 42.66 58.36
CA LYS A 297 24.17 43.76 59.34
C LYS A 297 25.28 43.50 60.35
N GLU A 298 26.52 43.71 59.94
CA GLU A 298 27.53 44.31 60.83
C GLU A 298 28.68 44.90 59.98
N GLU A 299 28.67 46.23 59.94
CA GLU A 299 29.81 47.15 59.87
C GLU A 299 30.56 47.34 58.54
N GLY A 300 30.11 48.36 57.80
CA GLY A 300 31.02 49.40 57.33
C GLY A 300 30.75 50.69 58.12
N GLU A 301 31.76 51.21 58.82
CA GLU A 301 31.95 52.64 59.14
C GLU A 301 33.36 52.84 59.74
N GLU A 302 34.27 53.45 58.98
CA GLU A 302 35.11 54.61 59.35
C GLU A 302 36.33 54.73 58.41
N GLU A 303 36.58 55.98 58.01
CA GLU A 303 37.66 56.61 57.20
C GLU A 303 38.88 55.80 56.73
#